data_AF-A0AAX1X9Z7-F1
#
_entry.id   AF-A0AAX1X9Z7-F1
#
_cell.length_a   1.000
_cell.length_b   1.000
_cell.length_c   1.000
_cell.angle_alpha   90.00
_cell.angle_beta   90.00
_cell.angle_gamma   90.00
#
_symmetry.space_group_name_H-M   'P 1'
#
loop_
_entity.id
_entity.type
_entity.pdbx_description
1 polymer ?
#
loop_
_entity_poly.entity_id
_entity_poly.type
_entity_poly.pdbx_seq_one_letter_code
_entity_poly.pdbx_strand_id
1 'polypeptide(L)'
;MGRPMPARKAGDRSSRDSAAFQHFVKYRYRVYAIGYNWLQSNEKSARDVIEGMDFDDKKTDKKMRLMGIKEIIAENDSGKAIILIHSMGGLVACMAIAMHSAADLMHGVFHNVLPATGAPIAAKRFRTGGGSEGGLNGFINGALLGSNADEFVVMAANAPGALELLPMPDYHNGVDLPPTNRASRSLVKFVFGEEDEHEEALYGTANHRVSEGSRGRYAGQGTVQEAWVQ
;
A
#
# COMPACT_ATOMS: atom_id res chain seq x y z
N MET A 1 1.87 32.64 6.37
CA MET A 1 0.60 31.91 6.53
C MET A 1 -0.03 31.74 5.16
N GLY A 2 0.12 30.56 4.55
CA GLY A 2 -0.54 30.25 3.28
C GLY A 2 -2.01 29.92 3.52
N ARG A 3 -2.92 30.48 2.70
CA ARG A 3 -4.35 30.14 2.78
C ARG A 3 -4.53 28.65 2.49
N PRO A 4 -5.44 27.95 3.19
CA PRO A 4 -5.82 26.60 2.81
C PRO A 4 -6.35 26.60 1.37
N MET A 5 -5.87 25.66 0.56
CA MET A 5 -6.43 25.46 -0.78
C MET A 5 -7.89 25.01 -0.64
N PRO A 6 -8.83 25.59 -1.41
CA PRO A 6 -10.22 25.18 -1.35
C PRO A 6 -10.36 23.72 -1.79
N ALA A 7 -11.14 22.94 -1.04
CA ALA A 7 -11.53 21.58 -1.42
C ALA A 7 -12.16 21.63 -2.82
N ARG A 8 -11.56 20.90 -3.77
CA ARG A 8 -12.15 20.72 -5.11
C ARG A 8 -13.45 19.94 -4.93
N LYS A 9 -14.57 20.52 -5.37
CA LYS A 9 -15.85 19.79 -5.51
C LYS A 9 -15.59 18.52 -6.30
N ALA A 10 -16.15 17.39 -5.85
CA ALA A 10 -16.22 16.17 -6.65
C ALA A 10 -16.77 16.54 -8.03
N GLY A 11 -16.01 16.25 -9.08
CA GLY A 11 -16.37 16.68 -10.43
C GLY A 11 -17.70 16.07 -10.83
N ASP A 12 -18.65 16.93 -11.24
CA ASP A 12 -19.92 16.48 -11.83
C ASP A 12 -19.60 15.52 -12.97
N ARG A 13 -20.24 14.34 -12.97
CA ARG A 13 -20.11 13.37 -14.06
C ARG A 13 -20.44 14.09 -15.37
N SER A 14 -19.46 14.23 -16.26
CA SER A 14 -19.68 14.86 -17.55
C SER A 14 -20.72 14.05 -18.33
N SER A 15 -21.81 14.69 -18.74
CA SER A 15 -22.82 14.04 -19.56
C SER A 15 -22.19 13.64 -20.90
N ARG A 16 -22.74 12.59 -21.54
CA ARG A 16 -22.29 12.14 -22.87
C ARG A 16 -22.40 13.22 -23.94
N ASP A 17 -23.27 14.20 -23.74
CA ASP A 17 -23.47 15.32 -24.64
C ASP A 17 -22.55 16.52 -24.35
N SER A 18 -21.76 16.46 -23.27
CA SER A 18 -20.84 17.53 -22.93
C SER A 18 -19.74 17.68 -23.99
N ALA A 19 -19.38 18.94 -24.27
CA ALA A 19 -18.30 19.25 -25.20
C ALA A 19 -16.96 18.58 -24.81
N ALA A 20 -16.70 18.45 -23.50
CA ALA A 20 -15.52 17.76 -22.97
C ALA A 20 -15.54 16.26 -23.32
N PHE A 21 -16.65 15.56 -23.09
CA PHE A 21 -16.76 14.15 -23.45
C PHE A 21 -16.60 13.94 -24.96
N GLN A 22 -17.27 14.77 -25.78
CA GLN A 22 -17.18 14.72 -27.24
C GLN A 22 -15.77 15.04 -27.77
N HIS A 23 -14.99 15.82 -27.03
CA HIS A 23 -13.58 16.03 -27.34
C HIS A 23 -12.74 14.77 -27.07
N PHE A 24 -12.90 14.15 -25.89
CA PHE A 24 -12.10 13.00 -25.48
C PHE A 24 -12.38 11.73 -26.30
N VAL A 25 -13.61 11.49 -26.75
CA VAL A 25 -13.93 10.31 -27.59
C VAL A 25 -13.25 10.30 -28.96
N LYS A 26 -12.67 11.42 -29.39
CA LYS A 26 -11.94 11.52 -30.67
C LYS A 26 -10.53 10.92 -30.61
N TYR A 27 -10.03 10.64 -29.40
CA TYR A 27 -8.69 10.10 -29.20
C TYR A 27 -8.72 8.57 -29.09
N ARG A 28 -7.63 7.93 -29.54
CA ARG A 28 -7.37 6.51 -29.29
C ARG A 28 -6.49 6.37 -28.06
N TYR A 29 -7.02 5.75 -27.01
CA TYR A 29 -6.29 5.48 -25.77
C TYR A 29 -5.72 4.07 -25.83
N ARG A 30 -4.39 3.96 -26.01
CA ARG A 30 -3.69 2.68 -25.87
C ARG A 30 -3.29 2.50 -24.42
N VAL A 31 -3.62 1.33 -23.88
CA VAL A 31 -3.40 1.01 -22.47
C VAL A 31 -2.24 0.03 -22.37
N TYR A 32 -1.23 0.41 -21.59
CA TYR A 32 -0.07 -0.41 -21.29
C TYR A 32 -0.02 -0.70 -19.80
N ALA A 33 0.39 -1.91 -19.44
CA ALA A 33 0.69 -2.28 -18.06
C ALA A 33 2.21 -2.29 -17.87
N ILE A 34 2.71 -1.49 -16.92
CA ILE A 34 4.13 -1.45 -16.58
C ILE A 34 4.29 -2.05 -15.19
N GLY A 35 4.80 -3.29 -15.14
CA GLY A 35 5.20 -3.91 -13.89
C GLY A 35 6.49 -3.29 -13.35
N TYR A 36 6.67 -3.33 -12.04
CA TYR A 36 7.92 -2.93 -11.40
C TYR A 36 8.30 -3.90 -10.29
N ASN A 37 9.57 -3.93 -9.93
CA ASN A 37 10.03 -4.70 -8.79
C ASN A 37 9.60 -3.98 -7.50
N TRP A 38 8.58 -4.49 -6.82
CA TRP A 38 8.05 -3.89 -5.60
C TRP A 38 8.91 -4.17 -4.35
N LEU A 39 9.92 -5.05 -4.44
CA LEU A 39 10.84 -5.34 -3.35
C LEU A 39 11.95 -4.28 -3.22
N GLN A 40 12.42 -3.72 -4.33
CA GLN A 40 13.42 -2.65 -4.32
C GLN A 40 12.80 -1.30 -3.94
N SER A 41 13.63 -0.27 -3.71
CA SER A 41 13.15 1.06 -3.35
C SER A 41 12.22 1.65 -4.42
N ASN A 42 11.22 2.42 -4.00
CA ASN A 42 10.29 3.06 -4.93
C ASN A 42 11.02 4.09 -5.81
N GLU A 43 12.10 4.70 -5.33
CA GLU A 43 12.97 5.57 -6.16
C GLU A 43 13.57 4.80 -7.34
N LYS A 44 14.10 3.60 -7.11
CA LYS A 44 14.71 2.82 -8.18
C LYS A 44 13.65 2.30 -9.14
N SER A 45 12.53 1.81 -8.60
CA SER A 45 11.37 1.40 -9.39
C SER A 45 10.83 2.56 -10.23
N ALA A 46 10.87 3.80 -9.73
CA ALA A 46 10.47 4.98 -10.48
C ALA A 46 11.35 5.19 -11.72
N ARG A 47 12.67 5.07 -11.57
CA ARG A 47 13.59 5.12 -12.70
C ARG A 47 13.28 4.01 -13.70
N ASP A 48 13.10 2.79 -13.20
CA ASP A 48 12.86 1.62 -14.03
C ASP A 48 11.55 1.71 -14.83
N VAL A 49 10.46 2.26 -14.27
CA VAL A 49 9.20 2.46 -15.02
C VAL A 49 9.30 3.60 -16.04
N ILE A 50 10.17 4.60 -15.81
CA ILE A 50 10.39 5.70 -16.77
C ILE A 50 11.22 5.19 -17.95
N GLU A 51 12.34 4.55 -17.66
CA GLU A 51 13.37 4.18 -18.65
C GLU A 51 13.13 2.81 -19.27
N GLY A 52 12.40 1.92 -18.60
CA GLY A 52 12.23 0.52 -18.98
C GLY A 52 13.39 -0.38 -18.51
N MET A 53 13.18 -1.69 -18.55
CA MET A 53 14.13 -2.69 -18.03
C MET A 53 14.32 -3.86 -18.99
N ASP A 54 15.53 -4.41 -19.00
CA ASP A 54 15.85 -5.65 -19.69
C ASP A 54 15.89 -6.81 -18.70
N PHE A 55 15.32 -7.95 -19.09
CA PHE A 55 15.29 -9.16 -18.30
C PHE A 55 15.91 -10.31 -19.09
N ASP A 56 16.92 -10.93 -18.50
CA ASP A 56 17.53 -12.14 -19.03
C ASP A 56 16.74 -13.36 -18.55
N ASP A 57 16.10 -14.08 -19.47
CA ASP A 57 15.51 -15.39 -19.18
C ASP A 57 16.62 -16.44 -19.15
N LYS A 58 17.03 -16.83 -17.94
CA LYS A 58 18.07 -17.83 -17.70
C LYS A 58 17.74 -19.23 -18.24
N LYS A 59 16.46 -19.54 -18.51
CA LYS A 59 16.06 -20.85 -19.04
C LYS A 59 16.16 -20.89 -20.56
N THR A 60 15.89 -19.78 -21.23
CA THR A 60 15.87 -19.73 -22.70
C THR A 60 17.04 -18.96 -23.31
N ASP A 61 17.89 -18.34 -22.48
CA ASP A 61 18.98 -17.44 -22.87
C ASP A 61 18.51 -16.28 -23.78
N LYS A 62 17.29 -15.78 -23.52
CA LYS A 62 16.67 -14.69 -24.28
C LYS A 62 16.57 -13.44 -23.43
N LYS A 63 16.76 -12.30 -24.07
CA LYS A 63 16.48 -10.99 -23.47
C LYS A 63 15.06 -10.57 -23.77
N MET A 64 14.33 -10.20 -22.73
CA MET A 64 13.02 -9.56 -22.83
C MET A 64 13.15 -8.10 -22.41
N ARG A 65 12.47 -7.22 -23.13
CA ARG A 65 12.39 -5.79 -22.81
C ARG A 65 11.03 -5.48 -22.22
N LEU A 66 11.01 -4.89 -21.03
CA LEU A 66 9.84 -4.21 -20.50
C LEU A 66 9.98 -2.73 -20.81
N MET A 67 9.12 -2.22 -21.68
CA MET A 67 9.13 -0.83 -22.09
C MET A 67 8.81 0.11 -20.92
N GLY A 68 9.55 1.21 -20.84
CA GLY A 68 9.25 2.31 -19.93
C GLY A 68 8.31 3.34 -20.54
N ILE A 69 7.88 4.30 -19.73
CA ILE A 69 6.98 5.39 -20.15
C ILE A 69 7.53 6.15 -21.36
N LYS A 70 8.83 6.46 -21.40
CA LYS A 70 9.45 7.19 -22.51
C LYS A 70 9.33 6.42 -23.84
N GLU A 71 9.62 5.13 -23.78
CA GLU A 71 9.60 4.24 -24.95
C GLU A 71 8.16 4.09 -25.46
N ILE A 72 7.19 3.90 -24.56
CA ILE A 72 5.76 3.83 -24.89
C ILE A 72 5.26 5.14 -25.51
N ILE A 73 5.65 6.30 -24.97
CA ILE A 73 5.27 7.60 -25.54
C ILE A 73 5.80 7.75 -26.96
N ALA A 74 7.07 7.37 -27.19
CA ALA A 74 7.74 7.47 -28.48
C ALA A 74 7.12 6.53 -29.53
N GLU A 75 6.86 5.26 -29.19
CA GLU A 75 6.22 4.30 -30.11
C GLU A 75 4.84 4.80 -30.58
N ASN A 76 4.13 5.53 -29.71
CA ASN A 76 2.77 5.96 -29.95
C ASN A 76 2.62 7.37 -30.52
N ASP A 77 3.72 8.12 -30.62
CA ASP A 77 3.74 9.55 -30.98
C ASP A 77 2.70 10.37 -30.20
N SER A 78 2.60 10.08 -28.90
CA SER A 78 1.54 10.62 -28.03
C SER A 78 1.92 11.92 -27.33
N GLY A 79 3.22 12.27 -27.32
CA GLY A 79 3.77 13.42 -26.60
C GLY A 79 3.84 13.22 -25.08
N LYS A 80 2.75 12.80 -24.43
CA LYS A 80 2.68 12.50 -22.99
C LYS A 80 1.74 11.33 -22.71
N ALA A 81 1.92 10.70 -21.55
CA ALA A 81 1.06 9.62 -21.06
C ALA A 81 0.07 10.10 -19.98
N ILE A 82 -1.07 9.43 -19.87
CA ILE A 82 -1.94 9.53 -18.69
C ILE A 82 -1.58 8.34 -17.79
N ILE A 83 -1.19 8.62 -16.55
CA ILE A 83 -0.74 7.57 -15.63
C ILE A 83 -1.89 7.21 -14.69
N LEU A 84 -2.17 5.92 -14.57
CA LEU A 84 -3.10 5.37 -13.59
C LEU A 84 -2.29 4.48 -12.64
N ILE A 85 -2.40 4.73 -11.34
CA ILE A 85 -1.68 3.96 -10.32
C ILE A 85 -2.64 3.37 -9.30
N HIS A 86 -2.17 2.32 -8.64
CA HIS A 86 -2.86 1.65 -7.54
C HIS A 86 -1.90 1.42 -6.37
N SER A 87 -2.37 1.65 -5.14
CA SER A 87 -1.64 1.36 -3.90
C SER A 87 -0.22 1.96 -3.89
N MET A 88 0.80 1.17 -3.56
CA MET A 88 2.21 1.58 -3.49
C MET A 88 2.75 2.16 -4.80
N GLY A 89 2.14 1.85 -5.95
CA GLY A 89 2.51 2.45 -7.24
C GLY A 89 2.40 3.98 -7.25
N GLY A 90 1.62 4.57 -6.34
CA GLY A 90 1.56 6.02 -6.18
C GLY A 90 2.82 6.61 -5.57
N LEU A 91 3.51 5.90 -4.66
CA LEU A 91 4.82 6.31 -4.17
C LEU A 91 5.86 6.28 -5.30
N VAL A 92 5.81 5.26 -6.15
CA VAL A 92 6.65 5.19 -7.36
C VAL A 92 6.38 6.39 -8.28
N ALA A 93 5.12 6.75 -8.53
CA ALA A 93 4.79 7.93 -9.33
C ALA A 93 5.25 9.24 -8.69
N CYS A 94 5.10 9.38 -7.37
CA CYS A 94 5.64 10.52 -6.62
C CYS A 94 7.16 10.63 -6.79
N MET A 95 7.91 9.52 -6.66
CA MET A 95 9.37 9.53 -6.84
C MET A 95 9.76 9.78 -8.30
N ALA A 96 8.99 9.28 -9.28
CA ALA A 96 9.20 9.57 -10.70
C ALA A 96 9.13 11.08 -10.97
N ILE A 97 8.16 11.77 -10.37
CA ILE A 97 7.98 13.21 -10.52
C ILE A 97 9.02 13.99 -9.72
N ALA A 98 9.18 13.69 -8.44
CA ALA A 98 9.98 14.48 -7.51
C ALA A 98 11.49 14.26 -7.64
N MET A 99 11.93 13.06 -8.02
CA MET A 99 13.35 12.68 -8.05
C MET A 99 13.90 12.48 -9.45
N HIS A 100 13.06 12.12 -10.42
CA HIS A 100 13.49 11.83 -11.81
C HIS A 100 12.91 12.81 -12.84
N SER A 101 12.30 13.92 -12.41
CA SER A 101 11.77 14.98 -13.26
C SER A 101 10.81 14.50 -14.35
N ALA A 102 10.06 13.41 -14.10
CA ALA A 102 9.19 12.79 -15.10
C ALA A 102 7.85 13.51 -15.32
N ALA A 103 7.61 14.65 -14.66
CA ALA A 103 6.38 15.41 -14.77
C ALA A 103 6.05 15.78 -16.23
N ASP A 104 7.07 16.10 -17.03
CA ASP A 104 6.88 16.48 -18.43
C ASP A 104 6.44 15.33 -19.33
N LEU A 105 6.60 14.08 -18.88
CA LEU A 105 6.13 12.89 -19.59
C LEU A 105 4.64 12.59 -19.35
N MET A 106 3.99 13.31 -18.42
CA MET A 106 2.67 12.96 -17.92
C MET A 106 1.65 14.09 -18.16
N HIS A 107 0.49 13.78 -18.73
CA HIS A 107 -0.66 14.71 -18.76
C HIS A 107 -1.31 14.85 -17.38
N GLY A 108 -1.21 13.80 -16.56
CA GLY A 108 -1.73 13.74 -15.21
C GLY A 108 -1.56 12.34 -14.63
N VAL A 109 -1.68 12.25 -13.30
CA VAL A 109 -1.59 10.98 -12.57
C VAL A 109 -2.85 10.79 -11.74
N PHE A 110 -3.56 9.69 -11.99
CA PHE A 110 -4.73 9.27 -11.25
C PHE A 110 -4.31 8.21 -10.24
N HIS A 111 -4.52 8.51 -8.95
CA HIS A 111 -4.12 7.64 -7.86
C HIS A 111 -5.33 6.94 -7.29
N ASN A 112 -5.26 5.62 -7.14
CA ASN A 112 -6.24 4.83 -6.42
C ASN A 112 -5.56 4.25 -5.15
N VAL A 113 -6.15 4.47 -3.97
CA VAL A 113 -5.66 3.99 -2.65
C VAL A 113 -4.17 4.22 -2.36
N LEU A 114 -3.63 5.40 -2.69
CA LEU A 114 -2.23 5.73 -2.41
C LEU A 114 -1.98 5.84 -0.88
N PRO A 115 -1.06 5.05 -0.30
CA PRO A 115 -0.62 5.24 1.08
C PRO A 115 0.38 6.41 1.16
N ALA A 116 -0.10 7.64 0.97
CA ALA A 116 0.76 8.82 0.80
C ALA A 116 1.71 9.07 1.98
N THR A 117 1.29 8.70 3.19
CA THR A 117 2.07 8.80 4.43
C THR A 117 2.43 7.43 5.03
N GLY A 118 2.40 6.37 4.22
CA GLY A 118 2.56 4.98 4.66
C GLY A 118 1.25 4.34 5.13
N ALA A 119 1.34 3.10 5.59
CA ALA A 119 0.22 2.23 5.93
C ALA A 119 0.47 1.47 7.25
N PRO A 120 -0.31 1.69 8.32
CA PRO A 120 -0.14 1.00 9.59
C PRO A 120 -0.29 -0.52 9.49
N ILE A 121 -1.06 -1.00 8.52
CA ILE A 121 -1.19 -2.44 8.24
C ILE A 121 0.16 -3.08 7.90
N ALA A 122 1.06 -2.36 7.20
CA ALA A 122 2.40 -2.85 6.94
C ALA A 122 3.17 -3.09 8.24
N ALA A 123 3.08 -2.17 9.21
CA ALA A 123 3.70 -2.33 10.53
C ALA A 123 3.08 -3.49 11.33
N LYS A 124 1.75 -3.68 11.26
CA LYS A 124 1.06 -4.81 11.89
C LYS A 124 1.55 -6.16 11.36
N ARG A 125 1.80 -6.28 10.05
CA ARG A 125 2.23 -7.54 9.41
C ARG A 125 3.60 -8.02 9.91
N PHE A 126 4.50 -7.12 10.30
CA PHE A 126 5.75 -7.51 10.99
C PHE A 126 5.53 -8.29 12.29
N ARG A 127 4.34 -8.21 12.90
CA ARG A 127 3.99 -8.90 14.14
C ARG A 127 2.99 -10.02 13.98
N THR A 128 2.32 -10.10 12.83
CA THR A 128 1.16 -10.99 12.63
C THR A 128 1.24 -11.82 11.35
N GLY A 129 2.09 -11.46 10.40
CA GLY A 129 2.08 -11.98 9.04
C GLY A 129 0.93 -11.43 8.19
N GLY A 130 1.00 -11.66 6.88
CA GLY A 130 -0.04 -11.29 5.91
C GLY A 130 -1.28 -12.20 5.97
N GLY A 131 -1.18 -13.38 6.59
CA GLY A 131 -2.27 -14.36 6.68
C GLY A 131 -3.40 -13.97 7.64
N SER A 132 -3.13 -13.07 8.59
CA SER A 132 -4.09 -12.68 9.65
C SER A 132 -5.23 -11.76 9.17
N GLU A 133 -5.21 -11.36 7.89
CA GLU A 133 -6.17 -10.41 7.31
C GLU A 133 -7.47 -11.09 6.86
N GLY A 134 -7.52 -12.43 6.83
CA GLY A 134 -8.72 -13.19 6.50
C GLY A 134 -9.16 -13.08 5.04
N GLY A 135 -10.09 -13.95 4.63
CA GLY A 135 -10.63 -13.97 3.27
C GLY A 135 -9.58 -14.25 2.17
N LEU A 136 -9.91 -13.88 0.93
CA LEU A 136 -9.01 -14.07 -0.22
C LEU A 136 -7.75 -13.19 -0.12
N ASN A 137 -7.85 -12.00 0.47
CA ASN A 137 -6.73 -11.10 0.69
C ASN A 137 -5.71 -11.69 1.68
N GLY A 138 -6.15 -12.28 2.79
CA GLY A 138 -5.25 -12.98 3.72
C GLY A 138 -4.57 -14.21 3.10
N PHE A 139 -5.25 -14.94 2.21
CA PHE A 139 -4.63 -16.05 1.48
C PHE A 139 -3.56 -15.58 0.47
N ILE A 140 -3.88 -14.56 -0.33
CA ILE A 140 -2.95 -14.00 -1.32
C ILE A 140 -1.76 -13.32 -0.62
N ASN A 141 -2.02 -12.51 0.42
CA ASN A 141 -0.99 -11.83 1.19
C ASN A 141 -0.15 -12.83 2.00
N GLY A 142 -0.76 -13.87 2.58
CA GLY A 142 -0.04 -14.94 3.26
C GLY A 142 0.88 -15.74 2.32
N ALA A 143 0.43 -15.98 1.08
CA ALA A 143 1.22 -16.68 0.07
C ALA A 143 2.36 -15.82 -0.52
N LEU A 144 2.15 -14.51 -0.68
CA LEU A 144 3.14 -13.60 -1.27
C LEU A 144 4.11 -13.00 -0.25
N LEU A 145 3.62 -12.70 0.96
CA LEU A 145 4.34 -11.92 1.96
C LEU A 145 4.71 -12.72 3.21
N GLY A 146 4.30 -13.99 3.32
CA GLY A 146 4.46 -14.80 4.53
C GLY A 146 3.20 -14.79 5.39
N SER A 147 2.78 -15.98 5.81
CA SER A 147 1.50 -16.18 6.51
C SER A 147 1.58 -15.80 7.99
N ASN A 148 2.78 -15.81 8.56
CA ASN A 148 3.06 -15.45 9.95
C ASN A 148 4.15 -14.37 10.06
N ALA A 149 4.41 -13.91 11.28
CA ALA A 149 5.37 -12.83 11.54
C ALA A 149 6.79 -13.18 11.08
N ASP A 150 7.25 -14.40 11.36
CA ASP A 150 8.63 -14.80 11.06
C ASP A 150 8.87 -14.82 9.54
N GLU A 151 7.93 -15.39 8.78
CA GLU A 151 7.99 -15.38 7.31
C GLU A 151 7.92 -13.96 6.74
N PHE A 152 7.03 -13.13 7.27
CA PHE A 152 6.88 -11.76 6.81
C PHE A 152 8.11 -10.90 7.09
N VAL A 153 8.68 -11.01 8.30
CA VAL A 153 9.87 -10.28 8.71
C VAL A 153 11.04 -10.62 7.80
N VAL A 154 11.27 -11.91 7.50
CA VAL A 154 12.41 -12.34 6.67
C VAL A 154 12.36 -11.69 5.29
N MET A 155 11.19 -11.60 4.66
CA MET A 155 11.03 -10.91 3.37
C MET A 155 11.08 -9.39 3.54
N ALA A 156 10.22 -8.82 4.39
CA ALA A 156 9.97 -7.38 4.44
C ALA A 156 11.15 -6.59 5.00
N ALA A 157 11.88 -7.13 5.97
CA ALA A 157 13.07 -6.47 6.51
C ALA A 157 14.21 -6.33 5.49
N ASN A 158 14.22 -7.17 4.45
CA ASN A 158 15.23 -7.15 3.38
C ASN A 158 14.71 -6.48 2.09
N ALA A 159 13.49 -5.96 2.09
CA ALA A 159 12.85 -5.34 0.94
C ALA A 159 12.60 -3.85 1.19
N PRO A 160 13.47 -2.94 0.69
CA PRO A 160 13.29 -1.51 0.87
C PRO A 160 11.90 -1.00 0.47
N GLY A 161 11.32 -1.52 -0.62
CA GLY A 161 9.97 -1.12 -1.04
C GLY A 161 8.89 -1.46 -0.01
N ALA A 162 9.02 -2.60 0.69
CA ALA A 162 8.11 -2.97 1.77
C ALA A 162 8.29 -2.08 3.01
N LEU A 163 9.52 -1.64 3.31
CA LEU A 163 9.80 -0.73 4.42
C LEU A 163 9.33 0.70 4.14
N GLU A 164 9.32 1.13 2.89
CA GLU A 164 8.79 2.44 2.47
C GLU A 164 7.26 2.56 2.62
N LEU A 165 6.55 1.45 2.88
CA LEU A 165 5.15 1.46 3.28
C LEU A 165 4.93 1.71 4.78
N LEU A 166 5.98 1.71 5.60
CA LEU A 166 5.81 1.99 7.02
C LEU A 166 5.29 3.42 7.23
N PRO A 167 4.44 3.66 8.26
CA PRO A 167 3.96 4.99 8.58
C PRO A 167 5.11 5.99 8.71
N MET A 168 5.03 7.08 7.94
CA MET A 168 5.97 8.20 8.04
C MET A 168 5.68 9.04 9.29
N PRO A 169 6.64 9.86 9.76
CA PRO A 169 6.45 10.68 10.96
C PRO A 169 5.25 11.63 10.91
N ASP A 170 4.75 11.95 9.72
CA ASP A 170 3.56 12.79 9.49
C ASP A 170 2.27 11.98 9.26
N TYR A 171 2.32 10.65 9.36
CA TYR A 171 1.12 9.80 9.33
C TYR A 171 0.15 10.26 10.42
N HIS A 172 -1.13 10.38 10.06
CA HIS A 172 -2.18 10.89 10.96
C HIS A 172 -1.82 12.27 11.58
N ASN A 173 -1.25 13.18 10.77
CA ASN A 173 -0.79 14.51 11.17
C ASN A 173 0.30 14.49 12.27
N GLY A 174 1.09 13.41 12.32
CA GLY A 174 2.15 13.23 13.31
C GLY A 174 1.66 13.01 14.74
N VAL A 175 0.39 12.61 14.90
CA VAL A 175 -0.14 12.13 16.17
C VAL A 175 0.31 10.68 16.36
N ASP A 176 0.83 10.37 17.56
CA ASP A 176 1.28 9.02 17.89
C ASP A 176 0.16 7.99 17.65
N LEU A 177 0.53 6.86 17.03
CA LEU A 177 -0.31 5.69 17.05
C LEU A 177 -0.50 5.27 18.52
N PRO A 178 -1.74 5.10 19.01
CA PRO A 178 -1.99 4.86 20.42
C PRO A 178 -1.25 3.59 20.89
N PRO A 179 -0.61 3.62 22.07
CA PRO A 179 0.19 2.49 22.54
C PRO A 179 -0.68 1.25 22.71
N THR A 180 -0.20 0.12 22.21
CA THR A 180 -0.86 -1.21 22.31
C THR A 180 -1.07 -1.72 23.72
N ASN A 181 -0.56 -1.06 24.76
CA ASN A 181 -0.89 -1.35 26.16
C ASN A 181 -0.33 -0.24 27.06
N ARG A 182 -1.19 0.62 27.60
CA ARG A 182 -0.94 1.19 28.92
C ARG A 182 -2.26 1.55 29.61
N ALA A 183 -2.65 0.67 30.53
CA ALA A 183 -3.53 1.00 31.66
C ALA A 183 -4.97 1.48 31.35
N SER A 184 -5.65 0.93 30.35
CA SER A 184 -7.11 0.95 30.29
C SER A 184 -7.65 -0.47 30.53
N ARG A 185 -8.57 -0.63 31.48
CA ARG A 185 -9.29 -1.90 31.78
C ARG A 185 -10.24 -2.34 30.65
N SER A 186 -10.02 -1.85 29.44
CA SER A 186 -10.78 -2.15 28.24
C SER A 186 -9.85 -2.74 27.21
N LEU A 187 -10.12 -3.96 26.76
CA LEU A 187 -9.50 -4.50 25.56
C LEU A 187 -9.88 -3.56 24.40
N VAL A 188 -8.90 -2.84 23.87
CA VAL A 188 -9.06 -2.12 22.61
C VAL A 188 -8.87 -3.17 21.52
N LYS A 189 -9.98 -3.65 20.95
CA LYS A 189 -9.92 -4.47 19.74
C LYS A 189 -9.65 -3.51 18.59
N PHE A 190 -8.48 -3.63 17.97
CA PHE A 190 -8.26 -3.02 16.66
C PHE A 190 -9.16 -3.74 15.66
N VAL A 191 -10.24 -3.08 15.26
CA VAL A 191 -11.03 -3.49 14.11
C VAL A 191 -10.65 -2.48 13.03
N PHE A 192 -9.92 -2.95 12.02
CA PHE A 192 -9.73 -2.14 10.81
C PHE A 192 -11.06 -2.23 10.06
N GLY A 193 -11.79 -1.12 10.03
CA GLY A 193 -13.00 -1.00 9.23
C GLY A 193 -12.60 -0.63 7.81
N GLU A 194 -13.07 -1.41 6.83
CA GLU A 194 -13.12 -0.95 5.44
C GLU A 194 -14.39 -0.12 5.29
N GLU A 195 -14.29 1.20 5.43
CA GLU A 195 -15.27 2.11 4.82
C GLU A 195 -14.51 3.08 3.91
N ASP A 196 -14.91 3.11 2.64
CA ASP A 196 -14.49 4.07 1.61
C ASP A 196 -12.98 4.22 1.39
N GLU A 197 -12.29 3.11 1.08
CA GLU A 197 -10.88 3.11 0.59
C GLU A 197 -9.85 3.74 1.54
N HIS A 198 -10.27 4.08 2.76
CA HIS A 198 -9.45 4.53 3.88
C HIS A 198 -9.62 3.55 5.04
N GLU A 199 -8.56 2.82 5.38
CA GLU A 199 -8.56 2.02 6.61
C GLU A 199 -8.50 2.96 7.83
N GLU A 200 -9.63 3.16 8.50
CA GLU A 200 -9.66 3.74 9.84
C GLU A 200 -9.53 2.64 10.90
N ALA A 201 -8.70 2.91 11.92
CA ALA A 201 -8.68 2.10 13.13
C ALA A 201 -9.96 2.39 13.93
N LEU A 202 -10.96 1.50 13.84
CA LEU A 202 -12.17 1.60 14.67
C LEU A 202 -11.86 1.10 16.09
N TYR A 203 -12.22 1.94 17.09
CA TYR A 203 -12.02 1.65 18.50
C TYR A 203 -13.29 1.05 19.11
N GLY A 204 -13.27 -0.23 19.46
CA GLY A 204 -14.34 -0.89 20.20
C GLY A 204 -13.92 -1.25 21.63
N THR A 205 -14.73 -0.86 22.63
CA THR A 205 -14.54 -1.27 24.03
C THR A 205 -15.12 -2.67 24.23
N ALA A 206 -14.27 -3.68 24.48
CA ALA A 206 -14.77 -4.99 24.88
C ALA A 206 -15.15 -4.99 26.37
N ASN A 207 -16.44 -5.04 26.69
CA ASN A 207 -16.93 -5.24 28.05
C ASN A 207 -16.76 -6.71 28.45
N HIS A 208 -15.60 -7.09 28.97
CA HIS A 208 -15.46 -8.35 29.71
C HIS A 208 -15.31 -8.08 31.20
N ARG A 209 -16.24 -8.63 31.99
CA ARG A 209 -16.18 -8.60 33.45
C ARG A 209 -15.08 -9.56 33.90
N VAL A 210 -14.00 -9.05 34.48
CA VAL A 210 -12.95 -9.87 35.10
C VAL A 210 -13.36 -10.12 36.56
N SER A 211 -13.54 -11.39 36.92
CA SER A 211 -13.70 -11.83 38.32
C SER A 211 -12.34 -11.70 39.02
N GLU A 212 -12.24 -10.85 40.04
CA GLU A 212 -11.06 -10.77 40.90
C GLU A 212 -10.89 -12.08 41.69
N GLY A 213 -9.82 -12.83 41.40
CA GLY A 213 -9.44 -14.06 42.09
C GLY A 213 -8.00 -14.01 42.57
N SER A 214 -7.83 -13.78 43.87
CA SER A 214 -6.79 -14.24 44.80
C SER A 214 -5.30 -14.21 44.41
N ARG A 215 -4.57 -13.37 45.14
CA ARG A 215 -3.10 -13.33 45.32
C ARG A 215 -2.52 -14.71 45.69
N GLY A 216 -1.48 -15.15 44.98
CA GLY A 216 -0.64 -16.31 45.32
C GLY A 216 0.72 -16.24 44.60
N ARG A 217 1.80 -16.66 45.27
CA ARG A 217 3.21 -16.43 44.90
C ARG A 217 3.85 -17.62 44.14
N TYR A 218 4.99 -17.32 43.51
CA TYR A 218 6.14 -18.17 43.17
C TYR A 218 6.19 -18.95 41.84
N ALA A 219 7.45 -19.24 41.47
CA ALA A 219 8.04 -19.45 40.17
C ALA A 219 8.20 -20.93 39.78
N GLY A 220 8.46 -21.17 38.49
CA GLY A 220 9.14 -22.38 38.00
C GLY A 220 8.26 -23.34 37.19
N GLN A 221 8.69 -23.56 35.95
CA GLN A 221 8.48 -24.73 35.07
C GLN A 221 7.06 -25.32 34.87
N GLY A 222 6.61 -25.24 33.62
CA GLY A 222 6.07 -26.37 32.85
C GLY A 222 4.68 -26.88 33.21
N THR A 223 3.72 -26.68 32.31
CA THR A 223 2.83 -27.74 31.81
C THR A 223 1.98 -27.19 30.68
N VAL A 224 1.98 -27.92 29.56
CA VAL A 224 1.06 -27.75 28.43
C VAL A 224 -0.35 -28.08 28.94
N GLN A 225 -1.34 -27.25 28.63
CA GLN A 225 -2.74 -27.62 28.80
C GLN A 225 -3.45 -27.53 27.45
N GLU A 226 -3.87 -28.70 26.99
CA GLU A 226 -4.72 -28.92 25.82
C GLU A 226 -6.09 -28.27 26.02
N ALA A 227 -6.59 -27.65 24.96
CA ALA A 227 -7.95 -27.14 24.92
C ALA A 227 -8.87 -28.18 24.29
N TRP A 228 -9.83 -28.66 25.08
CA TRP A 228 -10.98 -29.40 24.60
C TRP A 228 -11.94 -28.46 23.89
N VAL A 229 -12.37 -28.87 22.70
CA VAL A 229 -13.44 -28.23 21.93
C VAL A 229 -14.79 -28.71 22.48
N GLN A 230 -15.67 -27.76 22.81
CA GLN A 230 -17.11 -27.92 22.71
C GLN A 230 -17.67 -26.76 21.89
#